data_AF-A0A0A1V321-F1
#
_entry.id   AF-A0A0A1V321-F1
#
_cell.length_a   1.000
_cell.length_b   1.000
_cell.length_c   1.000
_cell.angle_alpha   90.00
_cell.angle_beta   90.00
_cell.angle_gamma   90.00
#
_symmetry.space_group_name_H-M   'P 1'
#
loop_
_entity.id
_entity.type
_entity.pdbx_description
1 polymer ?
#
loop_
_entity_poly.entity_id
_entity_poly.type
_entity_poly.pdbx_seq_one_letter_code
_entity_poly.pdbx_strand_id
1 'polypeptide(L)'
;MFSNWRSQPEGSGHSSSDETRVGDNDQDTQVMEPDQGNVLSHIISQLRPGADLSRVVLPTFILEPRSMLERITNFMCHPEMLLQIPEIDDPVERFVSVVKFYLSGWHIRPPGVKKPLNPILGEIFTCYWELGNNKRAYYISEQTSHHPPKSSYFYMAPDYHIRIDGTLKPRSRFLGNSAASMMEGVAYLSFLNRGKNKAIGEQYILTQPNMYARGILFGKMKYELGDHSFVRCPELDLTADIEFKVKGWVSGTYNAIGGVIKRESTGEVLYELSGLWSDEMFIKDTGHKDMFFNAMTSKPSSPKVRPLAEQEERESQKLWASTAKAVKEKNHEVATDAKTKIEDRQREEAAARAQDGVDWHPRLFRRVKPGDGVGDDLEWIIHTPVDPTASPEEQTKQFLSIYPVVDGQKLDGDFAIPPRKEANGQAEKNGVAGDLIDIGGDDPPTQPITNNKSTEIENLLNSTGNPAEGALIDFADDMKKDLPAAGDKP
;
A
#
# COMPACT_ATOMS: atom_id res chain seq x y z
N MET A 1 19.29 31.96 14.02
CA MET A 1 20.61 31.57 14.56
C MET A 1 21.11 30.35 13.80
N PHE A 2 21.54 30.53 12.55
CA PHE A 2 22.18 29.47 11.76
C PHE A 2 23.67 29.75 11.67
N SER A 3 24.41 29.23 12.65
CA SER A 3 25.87 29.24 12.64
C SER A 3 26.36 28.17 13.62
N ASN A 4 26.67 26.97 13.10
CA ASN A 4 27.79 26.12 13.50
C ASN A 4 27.56 24.67 13.09
N TRP A 5 27.83 24.37 11.82
CA TRP A 5 28.31 23.05 11.42
C TRP A 5 29.37 23.24 10.34
N ARG A 6 30.60 23.54 10.77
CA ARG A 6 31.78 23.58 9.90
C ARG A 6 32.73 22.49 10.34
N SER A 7 32.85 21.47 9.51
CA SER A 7 34.02 20.61 9.43
C SER A 7 34.40 20.53 7.95
N GLN A 8 35.49 21.21 7.57
CA GLN A 8 36.14 21.03 6.26
C GLN A 8 36.93 19.71 6.27
N PRO A 9 37.16 19.15 5.07
CA PRO A 9 38.54 19.10 4.60
C PRO A 9 38.72 19.65 3.18
N GLU A 10 39.99 19.88 2.88
CA GLU A 10 40.58 20.61 1.77
C GLU A 10 40.34 19.99 0.39
N GLY A 11 40.42 20.85 -0.63
CA GLY A 11 40.11 20.52 -2.01
C GLY A 11 41.17 19.69 -2.73
N SER A 12 40.71 19.02 -3.79
CA SER A 12 41.49 18.84 -5.01
C SER A 12 40.52 18.82 -6.19
N GLY A 13 40.77 19.69 -7.17
CA GLY A 13 39.96 19.79 -8.37
C GLY A 13 40.27 18.66 -9.33
N HIS A 14 39.23 18.05 -9.91
CA HIS A 14 39.35 17.34 -11.17
C HIS A 14 38.09 17.51 -12.03
N SER A 15 38.33 18.19 -13.16
CA SER A 15 37.72 18.06 -14.48
C SER A 15 36.59 17.04 -14.62
N SER A 16 35.42 17.55 -15.00
CA SER A 16 34.28 16.83 -15.56
C SER A 16 34.68 16.03 -16.80
N SER A 17 34.61 14.71 -16.71
CA SER A 17 34.42 13.83 -17.87
C SER A 17 33.24 12.90 -17.58
N ASP A 18 32.24 13.08 -18.43
CA ASP A 18 30.98 12.35 -18.52
C ASP A 18 31.29 10.88 -18.88
N GLU A 19 31.24 9.99 -17.90
CA GLU A 19 31.18 8.55 -18.13
C GLU A 19 30.09 7.94 -17.24
N THR A 20 29.04 7.49 -17.92
CA THR A 20 27.98 6.62 -17.41
C THR A 20 28.56 5.44 -16.62
N ARG A 21 28.56 5.56 -15.28
CA ARG A 21 28.64 4.41 -14.38
C ARG A 21 27.33 3.63 -14.49
N VAL A 22 27.25 2.73 -15.46
CA VAL A 22 26.31 1.60 -15.39
C VAL A 22 26.87 0.65 -14.33
N GLY A 23 26.51 0.88 -13.08
CA GLY A 23 26.86 0.00 -11.97
C GLY A 23 26.08 -1.31 -12.07
N ASP A 24 26.77 -2.42 -11.90
CA ASP A 24 26.33 -3.82 -11.90
C ASP A 24 25.41 -4.20 -10.70
N ASN A 25 24.63 -3.24 -10.19
CA ASN A 25 23.76 -3.35 -9.01
C ASN A 25 22.36 -2.80 -9.33
N ASP A 26 21.77 -3.21 -10.47
CA ASP A 26 20.41 -2.81 -10.85
C ASP A 26 19.37 -3.57 -10.01
N GLN A 27 19.19 -3.11 -8.76
CA GLN A 27 18.22 -3.66 -7.80
C GLN A 27 16.77 -3.58 -8.30
N ASP A 28 16.50 -2.80 -9.34
CA ASP A 28 15.15 -2.63 -9.91
C ASP A 28 14.84 -3.62 -11.03
N THR A 29 15.84 -4.33 -11.53
CA THR A 29 15.67 -5.30 -12.63
C THR A 29 15.46 -6.70 -12.10
N GLN A 30 14.38 -7.35 -12.52
CA GLN A 30 14.19 -8.78 -12.32
C GLN A 30 14.84 -9.57 -13.45
N VAL A 31 15.74 -10.49 -13.09
CA VAL A 31 16.16 -11.57 -13.99
C VAL A 31 15.20 -12.73 -13.75
N MET A 32 14.47 -13.12 -14.79
CA MET A 32 13.55 -14.25 -14.77
C MET A 32 14.15 -15.43 -15.50
N GLU A 33 13.93 -16.63 -14.98
CA GLU A 33 14.23 -17.86 -15.70
C GLU A 33 13.27 -18.03 -16.89
N PRO A 34 13.68 -18.68 -17.99
CA PRO A 34 12.86 -18.78 -19.21
C PRO A 34 11.49 -19.43 -18.99
N ASP A 35 11.40 -20.45 -18.14
CA ASP A 35 10.17 -21.14 -17.76
C ASP A 35 9.20 -20.21 -17.01
N GLN A 36 9.70 -19.40 -16.08
CA GLN A 36 8.94 -18.38 -15.38
C GLN A 36 8.40 -17.32 -16.35
N GLY A 37 9.22 -16.93 -17.33
CA GLY A 37 8.83 -16.01 -18.41
C GLY A 37 7.64 -16.54 -19.21
N ASN A 38 7.65 -17.83 -19.55
CA ASN A 38 6.58 -18.47 -20.30
C ASN A 38 5.26 -18.52 -19.52
N VAL A 39 5.30 -18.86 -18.23
CA VAL A 39 4.10 -18.86 -17.35
C VAL A 39 3.49 -17.46 -17.29
N LEU A 40 4.32 -16.43 -17.08
CA LEU A 40 3.85 -15.06 -16.99
C LEU A 40 3.26 -14.57 -18.33
N SER A 41 3.94 -14.87 -19.44
CA SER A 41 3.45 -14.55 -20.79
C SER A 41 2.09 -15.20 -21.08
N HIS A 42 1.92 -16.47 -20.68
CA HIS A 42 0.64 -17.17 -20.84
C HIS A 42 -0.49 -16.48 -20.07
N ILE A 43 -0.29 -16.16 -18.78
CA ILE A 43 -1.29 -15.42 -17.97
C ILE A 43 -1.63 -14.08 -18.61
N ILE A 44 -0.59 -13.31 -19.01
CA ILE A 44 -0.79 -11.98 -19.57
C ILE A 44 -1.49 -12.02 -20.93
N SER A 45 -1.24 -13.05 -21.76
CA SER A 45 -1.89 -13.19 -23.07
C SER A 45 -3.41 -13.27 -23.01
N GLN A 46 -3.96 -13.64 -21.84
CA GLN A 46 -5.40 -13.72 -21.58
C GLN A 46 -6.00 -12.36 -21.18
N LEU A 47 -5.16 -11.34 -20.93
CA LEU A 47 -5.58 -10.03 -20.43
C LEU A 47 -5.72 -9.01 -21.55
N ARG A 48 -6.73 -8.15 -21.43
CA ARG A 48 -6.89 -6.96 -22.29
C ARG A 48 -6.32 -5.74 -21.59
N PRO A 49 -5.67 -4.80 -22.30
CA PRO A 49 -5.24 -3.53 -21.70
C PRO A 49 -6.39 -2.83 -20.96
N GLY A 50 -6.11 -2.36 -19.75
CA GLY A 50 -7.09 -1.82 -18.79
C GLY A 50 -7.67 -2.86 -17.82
N ALA A 51 -7.42 -4.16 -18.01
CA ALA A 51 -7.94 -5.22 -17.14
C ALA A 51 -7.52 -5.03 -15.67
N ASP A 52 -8.46 -5.37 -14.78
CA ASP A 52 -8.23 -5.36 -13.34
C ASP A 52 -7.43 -6.61 -12.93
N LEU A 53 -6.21 -6.40 -12.43
CA LEU A 53 -5.32 -7.48 -12.03
C LEU A 53 -5.61 -8.01 -10.61
N SER A 54 -6.51 -7.40 -9.85
CA SER A 54 -6.82 -7.83 -8.47
C SER A 54 -7.45 -9.23 -8.40
N ARG A 55 -8.04 -9.69 -9.51
CA ARG A 55 -8.68 -11.02 -9.64
C ARG A 55 -7.80 -12.04 -10.36
N VAL A 56 -6.61 -11.64 -10.79
CA VAL A 56 -5.67 -12.52 -11.49
C VAL A 56 -4.72 -13.13 -10.47
N VAL A 57 -4.64 -14.47 -10.45
CA VAL A 57 -3.68 -15.18 -9.60
C VAL A 57 -2.29 -15.05 -10.24
N LEU A 58 -1.41 -14.31 -9.58
CA LEU A 58 -0.04 -14.15 -10.03
C LEU A 58 0.86 -15.27 -9.47
N PRO A 59 1.87 -15.74 -10.23
CA PRO A 59 2.76 -16.80 -9.78
C PRO A 59 3.55 -16.47 -8.51
N THR A 60 3.89 -17.47 -7.71
CA THR A 60 4.61 -17.25 -6.45
C THR A 60 6.04 -16.75 -6.61
N PHE A 61 6.66 -16.94 -7.79
CA PHE A 61 8.03 -16.48 -8.04
C PHE A 61 8.14 -14.94 -8.14
N ILE A 62 7.04 -14.21 -8.32
CA ILE A 62 7.03 -12.75 -8.25
C ILE A 62 6.63 -12.22 -6.86
N LEU A 63 6.44 -13.08 -5.87
CA LEU A 63 6.06 -12.66 -4.52
C LEU A 63 7.28 -12.32 -3.67
N GLU A 64 7.13 -11.30 -2.82
CA GLU A 64 7.99 -11.14 -1.64
C GLU A 64 7.34 -11.83 -0.43
N PRO A 65 8.14 -12.27 0.56
CA PRO A 65 7.63 -13.03 1.71
C PRO A 65 7.06 -12.11 2.82
N ARG A 66 6.31 -11.06 2.45
CA ARG A 66 5.68 -10.10 3.37
C ARG A 66 4.26 -9.78 2.90
N SER A 67 3.34 -9.65 3.84
CA SER A 67 2.00 -9.10 3.60
C SER A 67 2.08 -7.61 3.27
N MET A 68 1.13 -7.10 2.49
CA MET A 68 1.01 -5.66 2.27
C MET A 68 0.88 -4.88 3.59
N LEU A 69 0.21 -5.44 4.60
CA LEU A 69 0.06 -4.81 5.92
C LEU A 69 1.40 -4.54 6.61
N GLU A 70 2.35 -5.44 6.40
CA GLU A 70 3.73 -5.31 6.85
C GLU A 70 4.55 -4.44 5.89
N ARG A 71 4.33 -4.52 4.58
CA ARG A 71 5.05 -3.71 3.57
C ARG A 71 4.84 -2.21 3.75
N ILE A 72 3.66 -1.79 4.22
CA ILE A 72 3.35 -0.38 4.54
C ILE A 72 4.38 0.22 5.50
N THR A 73 4.94 -0.56 6.44
CA THR A 73 5.91 -0.04 7.42
C THR A 73 7.22 0.40 6.79
N ASN A 74 7.48 0.07 5.52
CA ASN A 74 8.63 0.62 4.79
C ASN A 74 8.55 2.14 4.65
N PHE A 75 7.35 2.74 4.62
CA PHE A 75 7.19 4.19 4.61
C PHE A 75 7.65 4.85 5.92
N MET A 76 7.73 4.08 7.00
CA MET A 76 8.20 4.51 8.32
C MET A 76 9.57 3.90 8.65
N CYS A 77 10.38 3.58 7.63
CA CYS A 77 11.70 2.99 7.82
C CYS A 77 12.72 3.97 8.43
N HIS A 78 12.44 5.28 8.39
CA HIS A 78 13.29 6.33 8.98
C HIS A 78 12.55 7.09 10.09
N PRO A 79 12.12 6.42 11.17
CA PRO A 79 11.42 7.09 12.26
C PRO A 79 12.30 8.20 12.87
N GLU A 80 13.63 8.06 12.89
CA GLU A 80 14.57 9.06 13.40
C GLU A 80 14.48 10.42 12.70
N MET A 81 14.09 10.44 11.42
CA MET A 81 13.89 11.68 10.67
C MET A 81 12.60 12.41 11.08
N LEU A 82 11.63 11.68 11.62
CA LEU A 82 10.33 12.21 12.04
C LEU A 82 10.37 12.80 13.46
N LEU A 83 11.19 12.25 14.36
CA LEU A 83 11.12 12.49 15.82
C LEU A 83 11.29 13.95 16.24
N GLN A 84 12.10 14.72 15.53
CA GLN A 84 12.43 16.11 15.90
C GLN A 84 11.55 17.15 15.18
N ILE A 85 10.82 16.74 14.15
CA ILE A 85 10.00 17.64 13.34
C ILE A 85 8.95 18.40 14.18
N PRO A 86 8.26 17.75 15.15
CA PRO A 86 7.31 18.42 16.05
C PRO A 86 7.92 19.55 16.89
N GLU A 87 9.25 19.62 17.04
CA GLU A 87 9.95 20.65 17.83
C GLU A 87 10.49 21.80 16.96
N ILE A 88 10.43 21.70 15.63
CA ILE A 88 10.86 22.77 14.72
C ILE A 88 9.82 23.88 14.77
N ASP A 89 10.20 25.11 15.11
CA ASP A 89 9.24 26.22 15.23
C ASP A 89 8.89 26.89 13.91
N ASP A 90 9.85 27.06 13.01
CA ASP A 90 9.60 27.65 11.69
C ASP A 90 8.68 26.72 10.87
N PRO A 91 7.50 27.22 10.40
CA PRO A 91 6.54 26.38 9.70
C PRO A 91 7.03 25.87 8.35
N VAL A 92 7.89 26.63 7.66
CA VAL A 92 8.43 26.24 6.36
C VAL A 92 9.50 25.17 6.54
N GLU A 93 10.45 25.35 7.47
CA GLU A 93 11.47 24.34 7.80
C GLU A 93 10.85 23.05 8.31
N ARG A 94 9.79 23.15 9.13
CA ARG A 94 9.03 22.00 9.61
C ARG A 94 8.37 21.25 8.45
N PHE A 95 7.72 21.97 7.53
CA PHE A 95 7.13 21.38 6.33
C PHE A 95 8.18 20.71 5.42
N VAL A 96 9.31 21.38 5.17
CA VAL A 96 10.45 20.82 4.42
C VAL A 96 10.93 19.51 5.07
N SER A 97 10.98 19.45 6.40
CA SER A 97 11.37 18.24 7.12
C SER A 97 10.35 17.11 6.96
N VAL A 98 9.04 17.41 6.93
CA VAL A 98 7.99 16.41 6.62
C VAL A 98 8.16 15.87 5.21
N VAL A 99 8.43 16.73 4.22
CA VAL A 99 8.70 16.32 2.83
C VAL A 99 9.94 15.43 2.75
N LYS A 100 10.98 15.73 3.54
CA LYS A 100 12.19 14.91 3.64
C LYS A 100 11.90 13.51 4.18
N PHE A 101 11.16 13.43 5.29
CA PHE A 101 10.70 12.16 5.86
C PHE A 101 9.87 11.37 4.84
N TYR A 102 8.90 12.02 4.20
CA TYR A 102 8.07 11.40 3.16
C TYR A 102 8.90 10.79 2.03
N LEU A 103 9.86 11.54 1.48
CA LEU A 103 10.70 11.06 0.38
C LEU A 103 11.66 9.94 0.80
N SER A 104 12.08 9.90 2.07
CA SER A 104 12.96 8.86 2.59
C SER A 104 12.34 7.45 2.56
N GLY A 105 11.00 7.32 2.57
CA GLY A 105 10.31 6.03 2.65
C GLY A 105 10.29 5.20 1.36
N TRP A 106 10.68 5.76 0.20
CA TRP A 106 10.45 5.13 -1.11
C TRP A 106 11.58 4.22 -1.60
N HIS A 107 12.80 4.39 -1.09
CA HIS A 107 13.96 3.62 -1.56
C HIS A 107 13.98 2.17 -1.07
N ILE A 108 13.22 1.82 -0.02
CA ILE A 108 13.16 0.46 0.54
C ILE A 108 12.30 -0.46 -0.34
N ARG A 109 12.97 -1.32 -1.10
CA ARG A 109 12.34 -2.29 -2.00
C ARG A 109 13.12 -3.60 -2.08
N PRO A 110 12.44 -4.73 -2.35
CA PRO A 110 13.12 -5.98 -2.64
C PRO A 110 13.88 -5.88 -3.96
N PRO A 111 14.94 -6.68 -4.16
CA PRO A 111 15.62 -6.77 -5.44
C PRO A 111 14.69 -7.35 -6.51
N GLY A 112 14.64 -6.68 -7.65
CA GLY A 112 13.78 -6.96 -8.78
C GLY A 112 12.32 -6.57 -8.55
N VAL A 113 11.46 -7.03 -9.44
CA VAL A 113 10.02 -6.76 -9.39
C VAL A 113 9.34 -7.83 -8.53
N LYS A 114 8.99 -7.46 -7.31
CA LYS A 114 8.25 -8.33 -6.38
C LYS A 114 7.00 -7.65 -5.86
N LYS A 115 5.94 -8.43 -5.69
CA LYS A 115 4.66 -8.01 -5.13
C LYS A 115 4.48 -8.59 -3.72
N PRO A 116 4.06 -7.79 -2.73
CA PRO A 116 3.65 -8.33 -1.43
C PRO A 116 2.47 -9.30 -1.56
N LEU A 117 2.34 -10.16 -0.55
CA LEU A 117 1.14 -10.98 -0.37
C LEU A 117 -0.08 -10.07 -0.21
N ASN A 118 -1.15 -10.38 -0.93
CA ASN A 118 -2.42 -9.66 -0.83
C ASN A 118 -3.09 -10.05 0.50
N PRO A 119 -3.31 -9.13 1.44
CA PRO A 119 -3.84 -9.51 2.74
C PRO A 119 -5.27 -10.07 2.61
N ILE A 120 -5.58 -11.06 3.44
CA ILE A 120 -6.96 -11.56 3.54
C ILE A 120 -7.83 -10.58 4.33
N LEU A 121 -9.14 -10.66 4.18
CA LEU A 121 -10.06 -9.79 4.91
C LEU A 121 -9.93 -10.00 6.43
N GLY A 122 -9.72 -8.92 7.18
CA GLY A 122 -9.50 -8.98 8.63
C GLY A 122 -8.12 -9.50 9.07
N GLU A 123 -7.16 -9.63 8.14
CA GLU A 123 -5.77 -9.81 8.50
C GLU A 123 -5.27 -8.61 9.30
N ILE A 124 -4.41 -8.84 10.30
CA ILE A 124 -3.86 -7.80 11.18
C ILE A 124 -2.33 -7.86 11.14
N PHE A 125 -1.67 -6.71 11.20
CA PHE A 125 -0.23 -6.63 11.48
C PHE A 125 0.05 -5.58 12.54
N THR A 126 0.91 -5.90 13.50
CA THR A 126 1.37 -4.97 14.53
C THR A 126 2.87 -5.03 14.69
N CYS A 127 3.49 -3.88 14.93
CA CYS A 127 4.92 -3.80 15.21
C CYS A 127 5.25 -2.54 16.02
N TYR A 128 6.50 -2.42 16.44
CA TYR A 128 6.99 -1.25 17.14
C TYR A 128 8.46 -0.96 16.80
N TRP A 129 8.90 0.27 17.03
CA TRP A 129 10.30 0.68 16.92
C TRP A 129 10.82 1.11 18.29
N GLU A 130 12.05 0.74 18.61
CA GLU A 130 12.78 1.32 19.74
C GLU A 130 13.47 2.60 19.26
N LEU A 131 13.15 3.75 19.87
CA LEU A 131 13.63 5.07 19.44
C LEU A 131 14.77 5.61 20.33
N GLY A 132 15.16 4.86 21.36
CA GLY A 132 16.12 5.27 22.39
C GLY A 132 15.45 5.82 23.65
N ASN A 133 16.17 5.87 24.77
CA ASN A 133 15.67 6.35 26.06
C ASN A 133 14.35 5.70 26.53
N ASN A 134 14.15 4.40 26.22
CA ASN A 134 12.92 3.65 26.46
C ASN A 134 11.65 4.22 25.77
N LYS A 135 11.83 5.10 24.78
CA LYS A 135 10.74 5.63 23.94
C LYS A 135 10.51 4.73 22.74
N ARG A 136 9.26 4.64 22.31
CA ARG A 136 8.85 3.76 21.22
C ARG A 136 7.89 4.45 20.26
N ALA A 137 7.91 3.95 19.03
CA ALA A 137 6.79 4.13 18.11
C ALA A 137 6.06 2.81 17.95
N TYR A 138 4.75 2.87 17.73
CA TYR A 138 3.87 1.72 17.62
C TYR A 138 3.07 1.77 16.33
N TYR A 139 2.73 0.61 15.80
CA TYR A 139 1.96 0.47 14.56
C TYR A 139 0.95 -0.67 14.66
N ILE A 140 -0.25 -0.41 14.14
CA ILE A 140 -1.34 -1.36 13.97
C ILE A 140 -1.92 -1.20 12.57
N SER A 141 -2.19 -2.29 11.87
CA SER A 141 -2.95 -2.27 10.63
C SER A 141 -3.89 -3.45 10.50
N GLU A 142 -4.94 -3.25 9.69
CA GLU A 142 -5.94 -4.25 9.37
C GLU A 142 -6.35 -4.17 7.90
N GLN A 143 -6.59 -5.32 7.28
CA GLN A 143 -7.22 -5.37 5.96
C GLN A 143 -8.73 -5.14 6.09
N THR A 144 -9.16 -3.89 5.88
CA THR A 144 -10.56 -3.47 6.07
C THR A 144 -11.47 -3.83 4.89
N SER A 145 -10.91 -4.10 3.71
CA SER A 145 -11.65 -4.56 2.53
C SER A 145 -10.79 -5.45 1.63
N HIS A 146 -11.39 -6.46 0.98
CA HIS A 146 -10.68 -7.34 0.04
C HIS A 146 -11.07 -7.08 -1.43
N HIS A 147 -12.32 -6.69 -1.69
CA HIS A 147 -12.82 -6.36 -3.03
C HIS A 147 -13.62 -5.05 -3.03
N PRO A 148 -13.01 -3.91 -3.39
CA PRO A 148 -11.58 -3.73 -3.72
C PRO A 148 -10.66 -3.85 -2.50
N PRO A 149 -9.36 -4.14 -2.66
CA PRO A 149 -8.44 -4.26 -1.53
C PRO A 149 -8.19 -2.89 -0.89
N LYS A 150 -8.36 -2.81 0.44
CA LYS A 150 -8.03 -1.63 1.26
C LYS A 150 -7.44 -2.08 2.59
N SER A 151 -6.37 -1.41 3.00
CA SER A 151 -5.67 -1.66 4.26
C SER A 151 -5.64 -0.38 5.07
N SER A 152 -6.17 -0.39 6.29
CA SER A 152 -6.11 0.77 7.19
C SER A 152 -4.99 0.57 8.20
N TYR A 153 -4.29 1.65 8.55
CA TYR A 153 -3.17 1.60 9.47
C TYR A 153 -3.14 2.82 10.38
N PHE A 154 -2.56 2.61 11.56
CA PHE A 154 -2.43 3.59 12.63
C PHE A 154 -1.03 3.48 13.22
N TYR A 155 -0.35 4.62 13.34
CA TYR A 155 0.98 4.72 13.92
C TYR A 155 1.03 5.87 14.93
N MET A 156 1.74 5.67 16.03
CA MET A 156 2.01 6.73 17.00
C MET A 156 3.41 6.65 17.56
N ALA A 157 4.00 7.81 17.82
CA ALA A 157 5.15 7.97 18.72
C ALA A 157 4.75 9.00 19.80
N PRO A 158 4.09 8.55 20.90
CA PRO A 158 3.48 9.44 21.89
C PRO A 158 4.47 10.44 22.50
N ASP A 159 5.68 9.97 22.85
CA ASP A 159 6.77 10.78 23.42
C ASP A 159 7.29 11.90 22.51
N TYR A 160 6.87 11.88 21.25
CA TYR A 160 7.26 12.83 20.21
C TYR A 160 6.04 13.50 19.59
N HIS A 161 4.84 13.39 20.18
CA HIS A 161 3.62 14.04 19.69
C HIS A 161 3.23 13.70 18.25
N ILE A 162 3.64 12.52 17.76
CA ILE A 162 3.38 12.09 16.39
C ILE A 162 2.22 11.10 16.36
N ARG A 163 1.28 11.34 15.45
CA ARG A 163 0.19 10.44 15.12
C ARG A 163 0.06 10.34 13.60
N ILE A 164 -0.14 9.13 13.08
CA ILE A 164 -0.42 8.89 11.66
C ILE A 164 -1.61 7.95 11.54
N ASP A 165 -2.64 8.37 10.83
CA ASP A 165 -3.77 7.56 10.41
C ASP A 165 -3.74 7.47 8.89
N GLY A 166 -3.90 6.27 8.31
CA GLY A 166 -3.84 6.16 6.86
C GLY A 166 -4.55 4.93 6.29
N THR A 167 -4.73 4.98 4.97
CA THR A 167 -5.31 3.90 4.19
C THR A 167 -4.48 3.67 2.93
N LEU A 168 -4.17 2.41 2.66
CA LEU A 168 -3.59 1.97 1.41
C LEU A 168 -4.71 1.41 0.54
N LYS A 169 -4.88 1.98 -0.67
CA LYS A 169 -5.89 1.57 -1.64
C LYS A 169 -5.24 1.27 -2.99
N PRO A 170 -4.60 0.10 -3.14
CA PRO A 170 -3.97 -0.28 -4.41
C PRO A 170 -5.03 -0.73 -5.42
N ARG A 171 -4.98 -0.20 -6.63
CA ARG A 171 -5.80 -0.63 -7.76
C ARG A 171 -4.93 -1.13 -8.89
N SER A 172 -4.84 -2.45 -8.99
CA SER A 172 -3.98 -3.09 -9.97
C SER A 172 -4.58 -3.03 -11.38
N ARG A 173 -3.76 -2.67 -12.38
CA ARG A 173 -4.15 -2.47 -13.77
C ARG A 173 -3.11 -3.08 -14.71
N PHE A 174 -3.59 -3.83 -15.69
CA PHE A 174 -2.77 -4.28 -16.81
C PHE A 174 -2.75 -3.21 -17.90
N LEU A 175 -1.58 -2.83 -18.39
CA LEU A 175 -1.37 -1.71 -19.33
C LEU A 175 -0.63 -2.18 -20.61
N GLY A 176 -0.70 -3.47 -20.96
CA GLY A 176 0.04 -4.04 -22.09
C GLY A 176 1.43 -4.52 -21.68
N ASN A 177 2.51 -3.86 -22.11
CA ASN A 177 3.87 -4.22 -21.65
C ASN A 177 4.20 -3.66 -20.25
N SER A 178 3.18 -3.32 -19.45
CA SER A 178 3.34 -2.87 -18.08
C SER A 178 2.16 -3.32 -17.23
N ALA A 179 2.41 -3.54 -15.95
CA ALA A 179 1.37 -3.59 -14.93
C ALA A 179 1.57 -2.42 -13.97
N ALA A 180 0.49 -1.85 -13.47
CA ALA A 180 0.53 -0.75 -12.52
C ALA A 180 -0.29 -1.08 -11.27
N SER A 181 0.16 -0.59 -10.13
CA SER A 181 -0.68 -0.42 -8.95
C SER A 181 -0.94 1.06 -8.78
N MET A 182 -2.17 1.48 -9.11
CA MET A 182 -2.59 2.85 -8.86
C MET A 182 -2.83 3.02 -7.37
N MET A 183 -2.13 3.95 -6.74
CA MET A 183 -2.14 4.13 -5.29
C MET A 183 -3.12 5.24 -4.92
N GLU A 184 -4.38 4.87 -4.68
CA GLU A 184 -5.46 5.80 -4.35
C GLU A 184 -5.58 6.01 -2.82
N GLY A 185 -4.49 5.78 -2.08
CA GLY A 185 -4.46 5.88 -0.62
C GLY A 185 -4.13 7.30 -0.14
N VAL A 186 -4.28 7.50 1.17
CA VAL A 186 -3.93 8.76 1.84
C VAL A 186 -3.48 8.49 3.26
N ALA A 187 -2.52 9.28 3.75
CA ALA A 187 -2.10 9.33 5.13
C ALA A 187 -2.28 10.73 5.70
N TYR A 188 -2.65 10.81 6.97
CA TYR A 188 -2.74 12.02 7.77
C TYR A 188 -1.70 11.94 8.88
N LEU A 189 -0.59 12.65 8.73
CA LEU A 189 0.40 12.85 9.78
C LEU A 189 0.01 14.07 10.60
N SER A 190 -0.09 13.91 11.91
CA SER A 190 -0.47 14.99 12.83
C SER A 190 0.59 15.19 13.92
N PHE A 191 0.95 16.45 14.15
CA PHE A 191 1.75 16.87 15.29
C PHE A 191 0.84 17.41 16.39
N LEU A 192 0.66 16.60 17.44
CA LEU A 192 -0.35 16.81 18.49
C LEU A 192 -0.01 17.99 19.42
N ASN A 193 1.27 18.38 19.50
CA ASN A 193 1.69 19.58 20.23
C ASN A 193 1.44 20.88 19.45
N ARG A 194 1.16 20.81 18.15
CA ARG A 194 0.95 21.96 17.26
C ARG A 194 -0.49 22.06 16.78
N GLY A 195 -0.75 22.98 15.85
CA GLY A 195 -2.05 23.19 15.23
C GLY A 195 -3.00 24.06 16.04
N LYS A 196 -3.94 24.69 15.33
CA LYS A 196 -5.03 25.51 15.92
C LYS A 196 -5.99 24.66 16.76
N ASN A 197 -6.31 23.45 16.30
CA ASN A 197 -7.19 22.53 17.00
C ASN A 197 -6.36 21.45 17.73
N LYS A 198 -6.25 21.56 19.05
CA LYS A 198 -5.49 20.61 19.89
C LYS A 198 -6.04 19.19 19.90
N ALA A 199 -7.30 18.99 19.51
CA ALA A 199 -7.87 17.65 19.36
C ALA A 199 -7.44 16.96 18.05
N ILE A 200 -6.79 17.67 17.13
CA ILE A 200 -6.35 17.13 15.83
C ILE A 200 -4.83 17.25 15.70
N GLY A 201 -4.27 18.40 16.07
CA GLY A 201 -2.88 18.76 15.83
C GLY A 201 -2.68 19.51 14.51
N GLU A 202 -1.44 19.89 14.21
CA GLU A 202 -1.07 20.39 12.89
C GLU A 202 -0.96 19.21 11.93
N GLN A 203 -1.73 19.23 10.84
CA GLN A 203 -1.94 18.05 10.00
C GLN A 203 -1.34 18.18 8.61
N TYR A 204 -0.70 17.10 8.16
CA TYR A 204 -0.09 16.92 6.86
C TYR A 204 -0.78 15.76 6.14
N ILE A 205 -1.22 16.02 4.92
CA ILE A 205 -1.91 15.06 4.05
C ILE A 205 -0.89 14.55 3.04
N LEU A 206 -0.65 13.24 3.01
CA LEU A 206 0.36 12.60 2.17
C LEU A 206 -0.30 11.56 1.26
N THR A 207 -0.05 11.65 -0.04
CA THR A 207 -0.46 10.63 -1.02
C THR A 207 0.74 9.80 -1.47
N GLN A 208 0.51 8.73 -2.23
CA GLN A 208 1.56 7.85 -2.71
C GLN A 208 1.69 7.93 -4.23
N PRO A 209 2.91 7.87 -4.80
CA PRO A 209 3.10 7.67 -6.23
C PRO A 209 2.57 6.30 -6.66
N ASN A 210 2.26 6.19 -7.95
CA ASN A 210 1.88 4.92 -8.54
C ASN A 210 3.12 4.03 -8.72
N MET A 211 2.90 2.72 -8.68
CA MET A 211 3.96 1.73 -8.84
C MET A 211 3.80 1.00 -10.17
N TYR A 212 4.87 0.89 -10.94
CA TYR A 212 4.88 0.25 -12.26
C TYR A 212 5.86 -0.92 -12.31
N ALA A 213 5.38 -2.03 -12.86
CA ALA A 213 6.20 -3.12 -13.36
C ALA A 213 6.26 -2.99 -14.89
N ARG A 214 7.40 -2.55 -15.42
CA ARG A 214 7.67 -2.41 -16.86
C ARG A 214 8.23 -3.71 -17.42
N GLY A 215 8.05 -3.95 -18.72
CA GLY A 215 8.71 -5.06 -19.41
C GLY A 215 8.18 -6.45 -19.02
N ILE A 216 6.90 -6.53 -18.62
CA ILE A 216 6.28 -7.78 -18.17
C ILE A 216 6.03 -8.80 -19.30
N LEU A 217 6.05 -8.35 -20.56
CA LEU A 217 5.92 -9.20 -21.75
C LEU A 217 7.19 -9.19 -22.60
N PHE A 218 7.77 -8.00 -22.80
CA PHE A 218 8.92 -7.79 -23.68
C PHE A 218 9.99 -6.96 -22.98
N GLY A 219 11.21 -7.47 -22.96
CA GLY A 219 12.38 -6.84 -22.33
C GLY A 219 12.66 -7.36 -20.93
N LYS A 220 13.47 -6.60 -20.17
CA LYS A 220 13.76 -6.91 -18.76
C LYS A 220 12.70 -6.28 -17.87
N MET A 221 12.21 -7.04 -16.89
CA MET A 221 11.19 -6.51 -15.98
C MET A 221 11.83 -5.50 -15.04
N LYS A 222 11.23 -4.30 -14.92
CA LYS A 222 11.75 -3.20 -14.11
C LYS A 222 10.70 -2.59 -13.22
N TYR A 223 11.07 -2.27 -11.99
CA TYR A 223 10.25 -1.52 -11.06
C TYR A 223 10.46 -0.01 -11.27
N GLU A 224 9.37 0.76 -11.32
CA GLU A 224 9.40 2.22 -11.34
C GLU A 224 8.33 2.80 -10.41
N LEU A 225 8.65 3.92 -9.77
CA LEU A 225 7.64 4.83 -9.22
C LEU A 225 7.28 5.86 -10.28
N GLY A 226 6.01 6.24 -10.33
CA GLY A 226 5.50 7.14 -11.35
C GLY A 226 4.40 8.07 -10.87
N ASP A 227 4.15 9.08 -11.72
CA ASP A 227 3.09 10.07 -11.58
C ASP A 227 3.30 11.02 -10.39
N HIS A 228 2.27 11.80 -10.09
CA HIS A 228 2.30 12.81 -9.04
C HIS A 228 1.91 12.23 -7.68
N SER A 229 2.61 12.69 -6.65
CA SER A 229 2.17 12.63 -5.27
C SER A 229 2.33 13.99 -4.62
N PHE A 230 1.71 14.17 -3.45
CA PHE A 230 1.81 15.42 -2.73
C PHE A 230 1.95 15.23 -1.22
N VAL A 231 2.53 16.26 -0.61
CA VAL A 231 2.41 16.54 0.83
C VAL A 231 1.73 17.90 0.95
N ARG A 232 0.68 18.00 1.76
CA ARG A 232 -0.06 19.26 1.95
C ARG A 232 -0.30 19.53 3.41
N CYS A 233 -0.11 20.77 3.83
CA CYS A 233 -0.51 21.26 5.14
C CYS A 233 -1.40 22.50 4.95
N PRO A 234 -2.73 22.33 4.90
CA PRO A 234 -3.66 23.43 4.66
C PRO A 234 -3.54 24.55 5.71
N GLU A 235 -3.27 24.21 6.97
CA GLU A 235 -3.13 25.21 8.05
C GLU A 235 -1.95 26.16 7.82
N LEU A 236 -0.86 25.65 7.22
CA LEU A 236 0.35 26.42 6.93
C LEU A 236 0.34 27.08 5.54
N ASP A 237 -0.69 26.83 4.73
CA ASP A 237 -0.73 27.22 3.31
C ASP A 237 0.49 26.68 2.54
N LEU A 238 0.90 25.43 2.80
CA LEU A 238 2.09 24.83 2.19
C LEU A 238 1.75 23.51 1.48
N THR A 239 2.29 23.37 0.26
CA THR A 239 2.14 22.17 -0.58
C THR A 239 3.49 21.81 -1.20
N ALA A 240 3.81 20.52 -1.19
CA ALA A 240 4.80 19.92 -2.06
C ALA A 240 4.09 19.10 -3.13
N ASP A 241 4.29 19.43 -4.39
CA ASP A 241 3.86 18.61 -5.53
C ASP A 241 5.10 17.94 -6.13
N ILE A 242 5.09 16.60 -6.17
CA ILE A 242 6.25 15.78 -6.49
C ILE A 242 5.87 14.84 -7.62
N GLU A 243 6.52 15.01 -8.77
CA GLU A 243 6.48 14.11 -9.90
C GLU A 243 7.56 13.04 -9.75
N PHE A 244 7.14 11.78 -9.64
CA PHE A 244 8.00 10.62 -9.83
C PHE A 244 8.08 10.32 -11.34
N LYS A 245 9.23 10.57 -11.93
CA LYS A 245 9.40 10.51 -13.37
C LYS A 245 9.59 9.06 -13.81
N VAL A 246 8.67 8.60 -14.65
CA VAL A 246 8.82 7.33 -15.38
C VAL A 246 9.74 7.54 -16.57
N LYS A 247 10.57 6.55 -16.91
CA LYS A 247 11.46 6.68 -18.06
C LYS A 247 10.66 6.72 -19.36
N GLY A 248 10.88 7.76 -20.16
CA GLY A 248 10.34 7.86 -21.52
C GLY A 248 11.03 6.91 -22.51
N TRP A 249 10.35 6.60 -23.62
CA TRP A 249 10.85 5.66 -24.64
C TRP A 249 12.14 6.12 -25.36
N VAL A 250 12.41 7.42 -25.43
CA VAL A 250 13.53 8.00 -26.20
C VAL A 250 14.69 8.43 -25.31
N SER A 251 14.40 9.03 -24.15
CA SER A 251 15.39 9.51 -23.19
C SER A 251 14.76 9.60 -21.80
N GLY A 252 15.59 9.66 -20.77
CA GLY A 252 15.14 9.78 -19.38
C GLY A 252 16.00 8.98 -18.43
N THR A 253 16.08 9.48 -17.20
CA THR A 253 16.79 8.86 -16.09
C THR A 253 15.78 8.09 -15.25
N TYR A 254 16.07 6.81 -14.98
CA TYR A 254 15.25 6.02 -14.06
C TYR A 254 15.27 6.65 -12.67
N ASN A 255 14.16 6.49 -11.95
CA ASN A 255 14.02 6.87 -10.55
C ASN A 255 14.15 8.38 -10.27
N ALA A 256 14.08 9.22 -11.29
CA ALA A 256 14.18 10.67 -11.11
C ALA A 256 12.91 11.23 -10.46
N ILE A 257 13.09 12.27 -9.64
CA ILE A 257 12.00 13.11 -9.14
C ILE A 257 12.14 14.53 -9.63
N GLY A 258 11.01 15.23 -9.73
CA GLY A 258 10.95 16.67 -9.87
C GLY A 258 9.80 17.20 -9.02
N GLY A 259 9.93 18.39 -8.46
CA GLY A 259 8.84 18.95 -7.68
C GLY A 259 9.16 20.31 -7.12
N VAL A 260 8.18 20.91 -6.45
CA VAL A 260 8.34 22.19 -5.76
C VAL A 260 7.63 22.17 -4.43
N ILE A 261 8.20 22.86 -3.45
CA ILE A 261 7.50 23.29 -2.23
C ILE A 261 7.06 24.72 -2.47
N LYS A 262 5.76 24.99 -2.30
CA LYS A 262 5.16 26.28 -2.60
C LYS A 262 4.08 26.67 -1.59
N ARG A 263 3.73 27.95 -1.58
CA ARG A 263 2.49 28.41 -0.97
C ARG A 263 1.31 28.08 -1.88
N GLU A 264 0.27 27.45 -1.34
CA GLU A 264 -0.88 27.02 -2.14
C GLU A 264 -1.67 28.24 -2.64
N SER A 265 -1.92 29.22 -1.75
CA SER A 265 -2.75 30.38 -2.05
C SER A 265 -2.13 31.35 -3.07
N THR A 266 -0.80 31.52 -3.06
CA THR A 266 -0.10 32.48 -3.93
C THR A 266 0.62 31.84 -5.10
N GLY A 267 0.88 30.53 -5.04
CA GLY A 267 1.75 29.83 -5.99
C GLY A 267 3.23 30.17 -5.86
N GLU A 268 3.63 30.92 -4.82
CA GLU A 268 5.03 31.27 -4.55
C GLU A 268 5.85 30.00 -4.30
N VAL A 269 6.82 29.72 -5.18
CA VAL A 269 7.74 28.60 -5.03
C VAL A 269 8.83 28.99 -4.03
N LEU A 270 8.95 28.18 -2.97
CA LEU A 270 9.95 28.34 -1.91
C LEU A 270 11.19 27.47 -2.18
N TYR A 271 10.96 26.23 -2.66
CA TYR A 271 12.04 25.30 -2.98
C TYR A 271 11.73 24.44 -4.22
N GLU A 272 12.78 24.06 -4.93
CA GLU A 272 12.77 23.06 -6.00
C GLU A 272 13.32 21.72 -5.47
N LEU A 273 12.68 20.61 -5.82
CA LEU A 273 13.08 19.25 -5.49
C LEU A 273 13.58 18.54 -6.76
N SER A 274 14.69 17.81 -6.64
CA SER A 274 15.30 17.09 -7.76
C SER A 274 16.13 15.88 -7.29
N GLY A 275 16.66 15.10 -8.23
CA GLY A 275 17.53 13.95 -7.95
C GLY A 275 16.80 12.63 -8.16
N LEU A 276 17.26 11.57 -7.50
CA LEU A 276 16.78 10.20 -7.67
C LEU A 276 16.24 9.65 -6.35
N TRP A 277 14.99 9.18 -6.32
CA TRP A 277 14.39 8.65 -5.08
C TRP A 277 15.10 7.40 -4.54
N SER A 278 15.88 6.72 -5.39
CA SER A 278 16.66 5.54 -5.05
C SER A 278 18.12 5.84 -4.70
N ASP A 279 18.58 7.09 -4.80
CA ASP A 279 19.97 7.50 -4.60
C ASP A 279 20.03 8.88 -3.91
N GLU A 280 20.59 9.90 -4.55
CA GLU A 280 20.69 11.26 -4.02
C GLU A 280 19.54 12.15 -4.48
N MET A 281 18.86 12.76 -3.53
CA MET A 281 17.87 13.81 -3.74
C MET A 281 18.39 15.15 -3.24
N PHE A 282 17.99 16.23 -3.89
CA PHE A 282 18.44 17.58 -3.61
C PHE A 282 17.27 18.54 -3.47
N ILE A 283 17.46 19.54 -2.62
CA ILE A 283 16.55 20.68 -2.44
C ILE A 283 17.30 21.95 -2.81
N LYS A 284 16.61 22.88 -3.47
CA LYS A 284 17.21 24.14 -3.91
C LYS A 284 16.31 25.32 -3.60
N ASP A 285 16.88 26.37 -3.04
CA ASP A 285 16.23 27.67 -2.81
C ASP A 285 16.70 28.72 -3.86
N THR A 286 16.52 30.01 -3.56
CA THR A 286 17.05 31.13 -4.37
C THR A 286 18.58 31.23 -4.31
N GLY A 287 19.27 30.26 -4.91
CA GLY A 287 20.70 30.32 -5.19
C GLY A 287 21.53 29.20 -4.55
N HIS A 288 20.99 28.43 -3.62
CA HIS A 288 21.69 27.32 -2.97
C HIS A 288 21.02 25.98 -3.24
N LYS A 289 21.83 24.96 -3.53
CA LYS A 289 21.38 23.58 -3.74
C LYS A 289 22.08 22.68 -2.73
N ASP A 290 21.28 22.02 -1.91
CA ASP A 290 21.73 21.15 -0.83
C ASP A 290 21.35 19.69 -1.09
N MET A 291 22.17 18.79 -0.53
CA MET A 291 21.82 17.38 -0.41
C MET A 291 20.62 17.25 0.53
N PHE A 292 19.49 16.78 0.00
CA PHE A 292 18.27 16.62 0.77
C PHE A 292 18.21 15.27 1.46
N PHE A 293 18.45 14.18 0.73
CA PHE A 293 18.50 12.82 1.27
C PHE A 293 19.39 11.95 0.38
N ASN A 294 20.14 11.04 1.00
CA ASN A 294 20.99 10.08 0.29
C ASN A 294 20.59 8.66 0.71
N ALA A 295 19.88 7.96 -0.17
CA ALA A 295 19.40 6.60 0.06
C ALA A 295 20.54 5.59 0.24
N MET A 296 21.68 5.81 -0.42
CA MET A 296 22.83 4.89 -0.43
C MET A 296 23.59 4.83 0.90
N THR A 297 23.52 5.91 1.69
CA THR A 297 24.20 6.02 2.97
C THR A 297 23.26 5.96 4.17
N SER A 298 21.95 6.08 3.91
CA SER A 298 20.90 5.98 4.94
C SER A 298 20.86 4.59 5.57
N LYS A 299 20.45 4.52 6.83
CA LYS A 299 20.31 3.26 7.59
C LYS A 299 18.88 3.13 8.10
N PRO A 300 18.02 2.34 7.45
CA PRO A 300 16.64 2.19 7.89
C PRO A 300 16.57 1.47 9.23
N SER A 301 15.67 1.94 10.08
CA SER A 301 15.30 1.32 11.34
C SER A 301 14.25 0.23 11.09
N SER A 302 14.62 -1.03 11.31
CA SER A 302 13.69 -2.15 11.16
C SER A 302 12.71 -2.21 12.35
N PRO A 303 11.41 -2.40 12.11
CA PRO A 303 10.46 -2.63 13.18
C PRO A 303 10.74 -3.96 13.89
N LYS A 304 10.38 -4.02 15.16
CA LYS A 304 10.28 -5.25 15.96
C LYS A 304 8.84 -5.76 15.94
N VAL A 305 8.70 -7.07 15.88
CA VAL A 305 7.43 -7.77 15.86
C VAL A 305 7.46 -8.84 16.95
N ARG A 306 6.32 -9.07 17.61
CA ARG A 306 6.18 -10.12 18.62
C ARG A 306 6.53 -11.50 18.05
N PRO A 307 7.06 -12.43 18.88
CA PRO A 307 7.32 -13.80 18.44
C PRO A 307 6.10 -14.48 17.84
N LEU A 308 6.29 -15.34 16.81
CA LEU A 308 5.19 -16.08 16.15
C LEU A 308 4.32 -16.90 17.13
N ALA A 309 4.90 -17.35 18.25
CA ALA A 309 4.18 -18.07 19.29
C ALA A 309 3.12 -17.21 20.01
N GLU A 310 3.32 -15.89 20.06
CA GLU A 310 2.46 -14.91 20.74
C GLU A 310 1.43 -14.26 19.80
N GLN A 311 1.55 -14.49 18.49
CA GLN A 311 0.66 -13.96 17.47
C GLN A 311 -0.62 -14.80 17.35
N GLU A 312 -1.77 -14.16 17.11
CA GLU A 312 -3.03 -14.81 16.73
C GLU A 312 -2.96 -15.39 15.30
N GLU A 313 -3.89 -16.28 14.96
CA GLU A 313 -3.91 -16.99 13.67
C GLU A 313 -3.97 -16.07 12.44
N ARG A 314 -4.63 -14.91 12.55
CA ARG A 314 -4.78 -13.92 11.47
C ARG A 314 -3.74 -12.79 11.49
N GLU A 315 -2.75 -12.86 12.37
CA GLU A 315 -1.63 -11.93 12.31
C GLU A 315 -0.70 -12.29 11.14
N SER A 316 -0.34 -11.29 10.32
CA SER A 316 0.27 -11.48 9.00
C SER A 316 1.44 -12.47 8.99
N GLN A 317 2.37 -12.37 9.95
CA GLN A 317 3.56 -13.22 9.93
C GLN A 317 3.24 -14.66 10.30
N LYS A 318 2.30 -14.91 11.22
CA LYS A 318 1.83 -16.25 11.56
C LYS A 318 0.96 -16.85 10.46
N LEU A 319 0.01 -16.07 9.94
CA LEU A 319 -0.88 -16.48 8.86
C LEU A 319 -0.08 -16.94 7.63
N TRP A 320 0.89 -16.14 7.21
CA TRP A 320 1.67 -16.37 6.00
C TRP A 320 2.98 -17.13 6.24
N ALA A 321 3.23 -17.65 7.44
CA ALA A 321 4.53 -18.24 7.83
C ALA A 321 5.02 -19.32 6.84
N SER A 322 4.15 -20.27 6.49
CA SER A 322 4.47 -21.36 5.56
C SER A 322 4.76 -20.86 4.15
N THR A 323 3.90 -19.97 3.62
CA THR A 323 4.09 -19.36 2.29
C THR A 323 5.37 -18.54 2.25
N ALA A 324 5.62 -17.70 3.25
CA ALA A 324 6.80 -16.86 3.35
C ALA A 324 8.09 -17.70 3.42
N LYS A 325 8.08 -18.80 4.17
CA LYS A 325 9.21 -19.76 4.23
C LYS A 325 9.47 -20.38 2.85
N ALA A 326 8.44 -20.91 2.20
CA ALA A 326 8.58 -21.56 0.89
C ALA A 326 9.05 -20.58 -0.21
N VAL A 327 8.56 -19.33 -0.19
CA VAL A 327 9.04 -18.27 -1.08
C VAL A 327 10.53 -17.97 -0.88
N LYS A 328 11.00 -17.89 0.39
CA LYS A 328 12.42 -17.68 0.70
C LYS A 328 13.29 -18.85 0.25
N GLU A 329 12.80 -20.07 0.40
CA GLU A 329 13.46 -21.31 -0.04
C GLU A 329 13.36 -21.55 -1.56
N LYS A 330 12.67 -20.66 -2.29
CA LYS A 330 12.37 -20.79 -3.73
C LYS A 330 11.63 -22.09 -4.08
N ASN A 331 10.90 -22.66 -3.13
CA ASN A 331 10.03 -23.81 -3.34
C ASN A 331 8.64 -23.33 -3.79
N HIS A 332 8.48 -23.11 -5.10
CA HIS A 332 7.28 -22.50 -5.67
C HIS A 332 6.04 -23.41 -5.61
N GLU A 333 6.22 -24.73 -5.61
CA GLU A 333 5.14 -25.69 -5.43
C GLU A 333 4.52 -25.55 -4.03
N VAL A 334 5.35 -25.69 -2.99
CA VAL A 334 4.90 -25.55 -1.59
C VAL A 334 4.37 -24.13 -1.31
N ALA A 335 4.98 -23.10 -1.91
CA ALA A 335 4.50 -21.74 -1.77
C ALA A 335 3.10 -21.57 -2.37
N THR A 336 2.85 -22.19 -3.52
CA THR A 336 1.54 -22.15 -4.21
C THR A 336 0.50 -22.87 -3.38
N ASP A 337 0.77 -24.10 -2.93
CA ASP A 337 -0.18 -24.88 -2.12
C ASP A 337 -0.53 -24.18 -0.80
N ALA A 338 0.48 -23.69 -0.08
CA ALA A 338 0.27 -22.98 1.18
C ALA A 338 -0.54 -21.69 0.99
N LYS A 339 -0.26 -20.94 -0.09
CA LYS A 339 -1.00 -19.72 -0.43
C LYS A 339 -2.45 -20.04 -0.82
N THR A 340 -2.66 -21.02 -1.68
CA THR A 340 -3.98 -21.44 -2.15
C THR A 340 -4.87 -21.86 -1.00
N LYS A 341 -4.34 -22.63 -0.04
CA LYS A 341 -5.09 -23.03 1.17
C LYS A 341 -5.65 -21.84 1.96
N ILE A 342 -4.87 -20.77 2.10
CA ILE A 342 -5.30 -19.54 2.80
C ILE A 342 -6.38 -18.80 1.99
N GLU A 343 -6.18 -18.69 0.68
CA GLU A 343 -7.10 -18.00 -0.23
C GLU A 343 -8.45 -18.74 -0.37
N ASP A 344 -8.43 -20.07 -0.43
CA ASP A 344 -9.62 -20.91 -0.53
C ASP A 344 -10.46 -20.79 0.75
N ARG A 345 -9.83 -20.87 1.94
CA ARG A 345 -10.51 -20.60 3.21
C ARG A 345 -11.17 -19.22 3.22
N GLN A 346 -10.49 -18.20 2.69
CA GLN A 346 -11.05 -16.85 2.61
C GLN A 346 -12.26 -16.75 1.64
N ARG A 347 -12.28 -17.56 0.56
CA ARG A 347 -13.43 -17.65 -0.35
C ARG A 347 -14.60 -18.36 0.31
N GLU A 348 -14.36 -19.46 1.03
CA GLU A 348 -15.38 -20.18 1.79
C GLU A 348 -16.05 -19.28 2.84
N GLU A 349 -15.25 -18.54 3.62
CA GLU A 349 -15.76 -17.59 4.61
C GLU A 349 -16.53 -16.42 3.99
N ALA A 350 -16.17 -16.00 2.77
CA ALA A 350 -16.91 -15.00 2.03
C ALA A 350 -18.26 -15.53 1.54
N ALA A 351 -18.30 -16.77 1.03
CA ALA A 351 -19.51 -17.44 0.62
C ALA A 351 -20.47 -17.64 1.80
N ALA A 352 -19.95 -18.10 2.95
CA ALA A 352 -20.74 -18.26 4.17
C ALA A 352 -21.35 -16.92 4.63
N ARG A 353 -20.56 -15.84 4.69
CA ARG A 353 -21.08 -14.51 5.04
C ARG A 353 -22.18 -14.03 4.08
N ALA A 354 -22.01 -14.26 2.78
CA ALA A 354 -23.01 -13.90 1.79
C ALA A 354 -24.30 -14.71 1.94
N GLN A 355 -24.18 -16.01 2.22
CA GLN A 355 -25.31 -16.91 2.48
C GLN A 355 -26.09 -16.49 3.74
N ASP A 356 -25.39 -16.07 4.78
CA ASP A 356 -25.98 -15.64 6.05
C ASP A 356 -26.46 -14.18 6.03
N GLY A 357 -26.21 -13.43 4.96
CA GLY A 357 -26.53 -12.00 4.87
C GLY A 357 -25.77 -11.12 5.88
N VAL A 358 -24.55 -11.54 6.25
CA VAL A 358 -23.73 -10.87 7.26
C VAL A 358 -22.70 -9.95 6.62
N ASP A 359 -22.79 -8.65 6.93
CA ASP A 359 -21.81 -7.66 6.53
C ASP A 359 -20.50 -7.79 7.33
N TRP A 360 -19.37 -7.65 6.62
CA TRP A 360 -18.06 -7.59 7.26
C TRP A 360 -17.83 -6.23 7.92
N HIS A 361 -17.31 -6.26 9.15
CA HIS A 361 -16.88 -5.09 9.89
C HIS A 361 -15.44 -5.29 10.38
N PRO A 362 -14.52 -4.32 10.17
CA PRO A 362 -13.19 -4.39 10.73
C PRO A 362 -13.21 -4.50 12.27
N ARG A 363 -12.23 -5.21 12.82
CA ARG A 363 -12.09 -5.43 14.27
C ARG A 363 -11.49 -4.21 14.97
N LEU A 364 -10.47 -3.59 14.37
CA LEU A 364 -9.65 -2.56 15.03
C LEU A 364 -9.98 -1.15 14.55
N PHE A 365 -10.70 -1.01 13.44
CA PHE A 365 -11.04 0.28 12.85
C PHE A 365 -12.55 0.51 12.78
N ARG A 366 -12.96 1.77 12.93
CA ARG A 366 -14.34 2.24 12.78
C ARG A 366 -14.46 3.21 11.62
N ARG A 367 -15.67 3.37 11.09
CA ARG A 367 -15.98 4.41 10.10
C ARG A 367 -15.60 5.78 10.64
N VAL A 368 -14.99 6.60 9.79
CA VAL A 368 -14.75 8.02 10.05
C VAL A 368 -16.09 8.76 10.22
N LYS A 369 -16.12 9.71 11.14
CA LYS A 369 -17.26 10.57 11.45
C LYS A 369 -16.86 12.04 11.34
N PRO A 370 -17.82 12.95 11.10
CA PRO A 370 -17.57 14.39 11.21
C PRO A 370 -16.94 14.72 12.57
N GLY A 371 -15.82 15.44 12.55
CA GLY A 371 -15.07 15.81 13.76
C GLY A 371 -13.86 14.94 14.08
N ASP A 372 -13.64 13.82 13.38
CA ASP A 372 -12.42 13.00 13.53
C ASP A 372 -11.13 13.70 13.02
N GLY A 373 -11.28 14.88 12.41
CA GLY A 373 -10.16 15.71 11.99
C GLY A 373 -9.40 15.20 10.77
N VAL A 374 -9.94 14.22 10.05
CA VAL A 374 -9.44 13.70 8.78
C VAL A 374 -10.45 13.99 7.67
N GLY A 375 -9.99 14.07 6.42
CA GLY A 375 -10.87 14.28 5.26
C GLY A 375 -11.55 12.99 4.77
N ASP A 376 -12.50 13.16 3.84
CA ASP A 376 -13.37 12.10 3.33
C ASP A 376 -12.64 10.93 2.63
N ASP A 377 -11.38 11.15 2.24
CA ASP A 377 -10.53 10.14 1.60
C ASP A 377 -10.12 9.01 2.57
N LEU A 378 -10.22 9.24 3.90
CA LEU A 378 -9.99 8.21 4.92
C LEU A 378 -11.32 7.59 5.35
N GLU A 379 -11.56 6.33 4.97
CA GLU A 379 -12.82 5.62 5.27
C GLU A 379 -12.90 5.11 6.72
N TRP A 380 -11.74 4.75 7.28
CA TRP A 380 -11.60 4.05 8.54
C TRP A 380 -10.53 4.70 9.41
N ILE A 381 -10.84 4.88 10.69
CA ILE A 381 -9.92 5.38 11.72
C ILE A 381 -9.89 4.38 12.87
N ILE A 382 -8.83 4.38 13.68
CA ILE A 382 -8.72 3.44 14.80
C ILE A 382 -9.95 3.53 15.71
N HIS A 383 -10.50 2.37 16.09
CA HIS A 383 -11.76 2.29 16.82
C HIS A 383 -11.62 2.84 18.23
N THR A 384 -10.66 2.28 18.97
CA THR A 384 -10.34 2.67 20.34
C THR A 384 -9.73 4.07 20.34
N PRO A 385 -10.35 5.05 21.02
CA PRO A 385 -9.84 6.41 21.01
C PRO A 385 -8.52 6.50 21.78
N VAL A 386 -7.57 7.24 21.20
CA VAL A 386 -6.36 7.72 21.90
C VAL A 386 -6.49 9.22 22.03
N ASP A 387 -6.51 9.71 23.27
CA ASP A 387 -6.68 11.14 23.59
C ASP A 387 -5.44 11.93 23.14
N PRO A 388 -5.56 12.82 22.14
CA PRO A 388 -4.43 13.58 21.62
C PRO A 388 -3.85 14.58 22.63
N THR A 389 -4.59 14.90 23.69
CA THR A 389 -4.18 15.85 24.74
C THR A 389 -3.63 15.18 25.99
N ALA A 390 -3.76 13.86 26.10
CA ALA A 390 -3.22 13.10 27.23
C ALA A 390 -1.68 13.06 27.23
N SER A 391 -1.09 12.70 28.37
CA SER A 391 0.37 12.54 28.47
C SER A 391 0.85 11.38 27.59
N PRO A 392 2.13 11.39 27.17
CA PRO A 392 2.72 10.28 26.39
C PRO A 392 2.52 8.89 27.02
N GLU A 393 2.58 8.79 28.35
CA GLU A 393 2.38 7.54 29.08
C GLU A 393 0.94 7.04 28.97
N GLU A 394 -0.04 7.92 29.10
CA GLU A 394 -1.45 7.57 28.99
C GLU A 394 -1.82 7.25 27.53
N GLN A 395 -1.31 8.01 26.56
CA GLN A 395 -1.44 7.68 25.14
C GLN A 395 -0.83 6.31 24.80
N THR A 396 0.33 6.00 25.38
CA THR A 396 0.97 4.68 25.22
C THR A 396 0.09 3.57 25.80
N LYS A 397 -0.46 3.75 27.00
CA LYS A 397 -1.38 2.80 27.61
C LYS A 397 -2.64 2.61 26.77
N GLN A 398 -3.22 3.69 26.26
CA GLN A 398 -4.38 3.65 25.36
C GLN A 398 -4.05 2.91 24.06
N PHE A 399 -2.89 3.18 23.44
CA PHE A 399 -2.45 2.47 22.23
C PHE A 399 -2.27 0.97 22.49
N LEU A 400 -1.60 0.60 23.57
CA LEU A 400 -1.40 -0.81 23.92
C LEU A 400 -2.72 -1.48 24.34
N SER A 401 -3.74 -0.72 24.73
CA SER A 401 -5.09 -1.24 24.95
C SER A 401 -5.89 -1.50 23.67
N ILE A 402 -5.31 -1.35 22.48
CA ILE A 402 -6.03 -1.58 21.20
C ILE A 402 -5.85 -3.02 20.74
N TYR A 403 -4.60 -3.47 20.69
CA TYR A 403 -4.21 -4.80 20.26
C TYR A 403 -2.79 -5.10 20.76
N PRO A 404 -2.41 -6.36 20.95
CA PRO A 404 -1.05 -6.70 21.37
C PRO A 404 0.03 -6.34 20.34
N VAL A 405 1.00 -5.53 20.76
CA VAL A 405 2.02 -4.93 19.89
C VAL A 405 3.44 -5.25 20.38
N VAL A 406 3.65 -5.36 21.69
CA VAL A 406 4.97 -5.60 22.30
C VAL A 406 5.07 -7.00 22.92
N ASP A 407 6.29 -7.52 23.03
CA ASP A 407 6.57 -8.88 23.55
C ASP A 407 5.93 -9.13 24.92
N GLY A 408 5.31 -10.30 25.09
CA GLY A 408 4.66 -10.72 26.33
C GLY A 408 3.31 -10.03 26.61
N GLN A 409 2.87 -9.09 25.78
CA GLN A 409 1.56 -8.46 25.90
C GLN A 409 0.45 -9.48 25.62
N LYS A 410 -0.53 -9.55 26.52
CA LYS A 410 -1.71 -10.39 26.38
C LYS A 410 -2.91 -9.56 25.93
N LEU A 411 -3.82 -10.19 25.18
CA LEU A 411 -5.14 -9.63 24.97
C LEU A 411 -5.92 -9.66 26.29
N ASP A 412 -6.37 -8.50 26.76
CA ASP A 412 -7.42 -8.43 27.78
C ASP A 412 -8.74 -8.96 27.19
N GLY A 413 -9.48 -9.77 27.95
CA GLY A 413 -10.55 -10.66 27.45
C GLY A 413 -11.74 -10.00 26.74
N ASP A 414 -11.82 -8.67 26.67
CA ASP A 414 -12.91 -7.92 26.03
C ASP A 414 -12.66 -7.56 24.55
N PHE A 415 -11.50 -7.90 23.99
CA PHE A 415 -11.21 -7.75 22.54
C PHE A 415 -11.92 -8.78 21.64
N ALA A 416 -12.93 -9.46 22.17
CA ALA A 416 -13.79 -10.33 21.40
C ALA A 416 -14.28 -9.53 20.18
N ILE A 417 -14.09 -10.11 19.00
CA ILE A 417 -14.73 -9.71 17.74
C ILE A 417 -16.09 -9.14 18.11
N PRO A 418 -16.40 -7.84 17.83
CA PRO A 418 -17.70 -7.29 18.17
C PRO A 418 -18.74 -8.32 17.72
N PRO A 419 -19.60 -8.84 18.62
CA PRO A 419 -20.52 -9.89 18.24
C PRO A 419 -21.24 -9.41 16.99
N ARG A 420 -21.13 -10.20 15.91
CA ARG A 420 -21.83 -9.94 14.65
C ARG A 420 -23.27 -9.69 15.04
N LYS A 421 -23.71 -8.44 15.07
CA LYS A 421 -25.12 -8.16 15.23
C LYS A 421 -25.74 -8.78 14.00
N GLU A 422 -26.51 -9.86 14.19
CA GLU A 422 -27.53 -10.22 13.24
C GLU A 422 -28.25 -8.92 12.91
N ALA A 423 -28.34 -8.59 11.62
CA ALA A 423 -29.18 -7.50 11.18
C ALA A 423 -30.60 -7.86 11.60
N ASN A 424 -30.99 -7.47 12.81
CA ASN A 424 -32.36 -7.62 13.28
C ASN A 424 -33.20 -6.83 12.29
N GLY A 425 -34.01 -7.57 11.53
CA GLY A 425 -34.96 -7.04 10.59
C GLY A 425 -35.95 -6.13 11.30
N GLN A 426 -35.60 -4.84 11.40
CA GLN A 426 -36.54 -3.75 11.55
C GLN A 426 -36.16 -2.72 10.50
N ALA A 427 -36.70 -2.92 9.31
CA ALA A 427 -36.89 -1.84 8.37
C ALA A 427 -37.77 -0.79 9.05
N GLU A 428 -37.17 0.29 9.54
CA GLU A 428 -37.90 1.50 9.87
C GLU A 428 -38.56 2.02 8.58
N LYS A 429 -39.86 1.78 8.45
CA LYS A 429 -40.70 2.51 7.51
C LYS A 429 -40.86 3.94 8.02
N ASN A 430 -39.87 4.78 7.78
CA ASN A 430 -40.05 6.22 7.83
C ASN A 430 -40.36 6.71 6.42
N GLY A 431 -41.66 6.90 6.16
CA GLY A 431 -42.14 7.57 4.98
C GLY A 431 -41.86 9.06 5.08
N VAL A 432 -41.09 9.57 4.11
CA VAL A 432 -41.16 10.97 3.68
C VAL A 432 -41.09 10.95 2.15
N ALA A 433 -42.12 11.52 1.54
CA ALA A 433 -42.26 11.70 0.10
C ALA A 433 -41.48 12.92 -0.39
N GLY A 434 -41.05 12.89 -1.67
CA GLY A 434 -40.42 14.00 -2.43
C GLY A 434 -38.88 13.91 -2.42
N ASP A 435 -38.14 14.03 -3.51
CA ASP A 435 -38.42 14.37 -4.91
C ASP A 435 -37.41 13.61 -5.78
N LEU A 436 -37.90 12.91 -6.81
CA LEU A 436 -37.07 12.41 -7.91
C LEU A 436 -36.87 13.56 -8.89
N ILE A 437 -35.63 14.03 -9.02
CA ILE A 437 -35.25 14.97 -10.08
C ILE A 437 -35.18 14.20 -11.40
N ASP A 438 -36.02 14.66 -12.30
CA ASP A 438 -36.16 14.37 -13.71
C ASP A 438 -34.90 14.75 -14.52
N ILE A 439 -34.41 13.82 -15.34
CA ILE A 439 -33.63 14.14 -16.54
C ILE A 439 -34.23 13.30 -17.68
N GLY A 440 -35.26 13.86 -18.31
CA GLY A 440 -35.78 13.43 -19.60
C GLY A 440 -35.20 14.23 -20.77
N GLY A 441 -35.14 13.57 -21.92
CA GLY A 441 -35.01 14.11 -23.27
C GLY A 441 -34.34 13.08 -24.19
N ASP A 442 -34.88 12.63 -25.31
CA ASP A 442 -36.17 12.81 -26.00
C ASP A 442 -36.22 11.71 -27.09
N ASP A 443 -37.36 11.01 -27.28
CA ASP A 443 -37.91 10.58 -28.58
C ASP A 443 -39.24 9.78 -28.43
N PRO A 444 -40.15 9.79 -29.44
CA PRO A 444 -41.62 9.68 -29.26
C PRO A 444 -42.21 8.25 -29.27
N PRO A 445 -43.52 8.10 -29.01
CA PRO A 445 -44.10 6.89 -28.43
C PRO A 445 -44.56 5.86 -29.46
N THR A 446 -44.44 4.56 -29.12
CA THR A 446 -45.21 3.50 -29.77
C THR A 446 -45.92 2.62 -28.74
N GLN A 447 -47.19 2.33 -29.06
CA GLN A 447 -48.19 1.60 -28.28
C GLN A 447 -47.91 0.08 -28.15
N PRO A 448 -48.62 -0.64 -27.25
CA PRO A 448 -48.10 -1.84 -26.60
C PRO A 448 -48.25 -3.09 -27.46
N ILE A 449 -47.19 -3.91 -27.54
CA ILE A 449 -47.23 -5.22 -28.18
C ILE A 449 -46.68 -6.29 -27.23
N THR A 450 -47.46 -7.35 -27.18
CA THR A 450 -47.47 -8.55 -26.34
C THR A 450 -46.23 -9.44 -26.40
N ASN A 451 -45.98 -10.15 -25.30
CA ASN A 451 -45.10 -11.31 -25.11
C ASN A 451 -44.72 -12.09 -26.38
N ASN A 452 -43.44 -12.04 -26.78
CA ASN A 452 -42.72 -13.09 -27.50
C ASN A 452 -41.23 -12.72 -27.70
N LYS A 453 -40.42 -12.72 -26.63
CA LYS A 453 -38.96 -12.47 -26.70
C LYS A 453 -38.08 -13.58 -26.11
N SER A 454 -38.64 -14.75 -25.83
CA SER A 454 -37.86 -15.91 -25.37
C SER A 454 -37.28 -16.74 -26.51
N THR A 455 -37.89 -16.74 -27.70
CA THR A 455 -37.54 -17.70 -28.78
C THR A 455 -36.44 -17.20 -29.73
N GLU A 456 -36.21 -15.89 -29.87
CA GLU A 456 -35.14 -15.36 -30.74
C GLU A 456 -33.74 -15.47 -30.11
N ILE A 457 -33.63 -15.39 -28.78
CA ILE A 457 -32.35 -15.52 -28.07
C ILE A 457 -31.89 -16.99 -28.06
N GLU A 458 -32.81 -17.94 -27.89
CA GLU A 458 -32.51 -19.39 -27.99
C GLU A 458 -32.06 -19.79 -29.39
N ASN A 459 -32.64 -19.21 -30.45
CA ASN A 459 -32.22 -19.48 -31.82
C ASN A 459 -30.85 -18.88 -32.17
N LEU A 460 -30.48 -17.74 -31.58
CA LEU A 460 -29.15 -17.14 -31.72
C LEU A 460 -28.06 -17.96 -31.02
N LEU A 461 -28.35 -18.50 -29.82
CA LEU A 461 -27.43 -19.36 -29.07
C LEU A 461 -27.16 -20.69 -29.78
N ASN A 462 -28.15 -21.25 -30.49
CA ASN A 462 -27.98 -22.50 -31.25
C ASN A 462 -27.20 -22.33 -32.57
N SER A 463 -27.01 -21.10 -33.06
CA SER A 463 -26.33 -20.85 -34.35
C SER A 463 -24.82 -20.60 -34.24
N THR A 464 -24.25 -20.56 -33.02
CA THR A 464 -22.82 -20.23 -32.81
C THR A 464 -22.01 -21.23 -31.99
N GLY A 465 -22.56 -22.42 -31.68
CA GLY A 465 -21.85 -23.46 -30.93
C GLY A 465 -21.63 -24.75 -31.71
N ASN A 466 -20.38 -25.06 -32.08
CA ASN A 466 -19.98 -26.46 -32.20
C ASN A 466 -19.72 -26.99 -30.78
N PRO A 467 -20.28 -28.13 -30.36
CA PRO A 467 -20.01 -28.71 -29.05
C PRO A 467 -18.58 -29.26 -29.03
N ALA A 468 -17.76 -28.80 -28.08
CA ALA A 468 -16.53 -29.48 -27.74
C ALA A 468 -16.88 -30.75 -26.95
N GLU A 469 -16.84 -31.91 -27.59
CA GLU A 469 -16.78 -33.18 -26.88
C GLU A 469 -15.40 -33.36 -26.26
N GLY A 470 -15.33 -33.35 -24.93
CA GLY A 470 -14.12 -33.64 -24.16
C GLY A 470 -14.35 -33.35 -22.68
N ALA A 471 -13.87 -34.23 -21.80
CA ALA A 471 -13.92 -34.01 -20.37
C ALA A 471 -13.09 -32.78 -19.98
N LEU A 472 -13.55 -32.00 -19.00
CA LEU A 472 -12.80 -30.93 -18.35
C LEU A 472 -11.45 -31.49 -17.85
N ILE A 473 -10.35 -30.93 -18.34
CA ILE A 473 -8.99 -31.36 -18.00
C ILE A 473 -8.71 -31.00 -16.54
N ASP A 474 -8.51 -32.02 -15.71
CA ASP A 474 -7.98 -31.90 -14.35
C ASP A 474 -6.44 -31.82 -14.42
N PHE A 475 -5.92 -30.61 -14.29
CA PHE A 475 -4.49 -30.32 -14.39
C PHE A 475 -3.63 -30.99 -13.31
N ALA A 476 -4.22 -31.46 -12.20
CA ALA A 476 -3.47 -32.08 -11.11
C ALA A 476 -3.04 -33.53 -11.39
N ASP A 477 -3.78 -34.25 -12.24
CA ASP A 477 -3.51 -35.66 -12.54
C ASP A 477 -2.77 -35.89 -13.87
N ASP A 478 -2.87 -34.98 -14.83
CA ASP A 478 -2.13 -35.09 -16.10
C ASP A 478 -0.62 -34.79 -15.94
N MET A 479 -0.22 -34.01 -14.93
CA MET A 479 1.21 -33.80 -14.62
C MET A 479 1.92 -35.04 -14.05
N LYS A 480 1.18 -36.07 -13.60
CA LYS A 480 1.77 -37.31 -13.06
C LYS A 480 2.08 -38.37 -14.13
N LYS A 481 1.57 -38.21 -15.37
CA LYS A 481 1.67 -39.25 -16.41
C LYS A 481 3.00 -39.27 -17.15
N ASP A 482 3.80 -38.21 -17.06
CA ASP A 482 5.06 -38.07 -17.83
C ASP A 482 6.35 -38.19 -16.97
N LEU A 483 6.25 -38.72 -15.75
CA LEU A 483 7.43 -39.02 -14.95
C LEU A 483 7.90 -40.47 -15.18
N PRO A 484 9.19 -40.71 -15.54
CA PRO A 484 9.71 -42.06 -15.63
C PRO A 484 9.70 -42.72 -14.25
N ALA A 485 9.24 -43.97 -14.19
CA ALA A 485 9.19 -44.76 -12.97
C ALA A 485 10.59 -44.89 -12.35
N ALA A 486 10.70 -44.53 -11.07
CA ALA A 486 11.90 -44.79 -10.29
C ALA A 486 12.05 -46.30 -10.06
N GLY A 487 12.99 -46.93 -10.76
CA GLY A 487 13.42 -48.30 -10.49
C GLY A 487 13.77 -49.07 -11.75
N ASP A 488 15.03 -49.04 -12.15
CA ASP A 488 15.86 -50.25 -12.12
C ASP A 488 17.32 -49.92 -12.46
N LYS A 489 18.20 -50.24 -11.51
CA LYS A 489 19.66 -50.32 -11.69
C LYS A 489 20.00 -51.71 -12.25
N PRO A 490 21.10 -51.80 -13.00
CA PRO A 490 22.32 -52.33 -12.40
C PRO A 490 23.30 -51.25 -11.94
#